data_AF-A0AB73LU89-F1
#
_entry.id   AF-A0AB73LU89-F1
#
_cell.length_a   1.000
_cell.length_b   1.000
_cell.length_c   1.000
_cell.angle_alpha   90.00
_cell.angle_beta   90.00
_cell.angle_gamma   90.00
#
_symmetry.space_group_name_H-M   'P 1'
#
loop_
_entity.id
_entity.type
_entity.pdbx_description
1 polymer ?
#
loop_
_entity_poly.entity_id
_entity_poly.type
_entity_poly.pdbx_seq_one_letter_code
_entity_poly.pdbx_strand_id
1 'polypeptide(L)'
;MAQKPYVCADSAVLYSASQRANKERARYKKTGLTASIYLSEKLGGKQVGTLFHSIAIKNGPAFFTSISNTKADTIGPLLVEQLPYSTPLFTDEGYPWLFGVFKNHRSVNHNAKSKDARYKLAKNRWCREGVHNQVAEGNHRLVKAAFSAYGYIRPEFSQLYLDEFSFLKNTTTQRVTLYRSQLRT
;
A
#
# COMPACT_ATOMS: atom_id res chain seq x y z
N MET A 1 10.11 22.66 12.12
CA MET A 1 10.98 21.66 11.45
C MET A 1 10.35 21.31 10.12
N ALA A 2 11.03 21.59 8.99
CA ALA A 2 10.60 21.04 7.71
C ALA A 2 10.53 19.51 7.83
N GLN A 3 9.41 18.90 7.47
CA GLN A 3 9.28 17.45 7.59
C GLN A 3 10.32 16.78 6.68
N LYS A 4 11.26 16.05 7.29
CA LYS A 4 12.22 15.21 6.56
C LYS A 4 11.43 14.24 5.68
N PRO A 5 11.92 13.92 4.47
CA PRO A 5 11.27 12.92 3.63
C PRO A 5 11.22 11.59 4.38
N TYR A 6 10.06 10.96 4.36
CA TYR A 6 9.84 9.61 4.87
C TYR A 6 9.13 8.78 3.81
N VAL A 7 9.24 7.47 3.98
CA VAL A 7 8.68 6.48 3.08
C VAL A 7 7.44 5.88 3.73
N CYS A 8 6.33 5.82 3.01
CA CYS A 8 5.19 5.01 3.38
C CYS A 8 5.16 3.74 2.53
N ALA A 9 5.01 2.59 3.16
CA ALA A 9 4.86 1.31 2.46
C ALA A 9 3.62 0.57 2.91
N ASP A 10 2.83 0.10 1.95
CA ASP A 10 1.58 -0.60 2.22
C ASP A 10 1.07 -1.37 1.01
N SER A 11 0.17 -2.34 1.25
CA SER A 11 -0.41 -3.20 0.22
C SER A 11 -1.87 -2.89 -0.03
N ALA A 12 -2.29 -2.93 -1.29
CA ALA A 12 -3.68 -2.72 -1.68
C ALA A 12 -4.11 -3.66 -2.81
N VAL A 13 -5.42 -3.75 -3.01
CA VAL A 13 -6.05 -4.66 -3.97
C VAL A 13 -6.68 -3.88 -5.11
N LEU A 14 -6.42 -4.35 -6.33
CA LEU A 14 -7.12 -4.03 -7.57
C LEU A 14 -8.09 -5.16 -7.92
N TYR A 15 -9.30 -4.80 -8.38
CA TYR A 15 -10.35 -5.74 -8.82
C TYR A 15 -10.65 -6.88 -7.82
N SER A 16 -11.13 -6.54 -6.62
CA SER A 16 -11.49 -7.57 -5.63
C SER A 16 -12.64 -8.46 -6.10
N ALA A 17 -12.58 -9.75 -5.78
CA ALA A 17 -13.66 -10.71 -5.94
C ALA A 17 -14.86 -10.36 -5.04
N SER A 18 -15.79 -9.59 -5.58
CA SER A 18 -17.03 -9.22 -4.88
C SER A 18 -17.92 -10.44 -4.58
N GLN A 19 -18.93 -10.29 -3.72
CA GLN A 19 -19.92 -11.35 -3.47
C GLN A 19 -20.64 -11.76 -4.76
N ARG A 20 -20.94 -10.79 -5.63
CA ARG A 20 -21.51 -11.03 -6.96
C ARG A 20 -20.58 -11.86 -7.85
N ALA A 21 -19.28 -11.51 -7.88
CA ALA A 21 -18.28 -12.29 -8.62
C ALA A 21 -18.16 -13.73 -8.06
N ASN A 22 -18.40 -13.91 -6.76
CA ASN A 22 -18.43 -15.20 -6.10
C ASN A 22 -19.76 -15.95 -6.19
N LYS A 23 -20.76 -15.46 -6.93
CA LYS A 23 -22.12 -16.04 -6.97
C LYS A 23 -22.66 -16.28 -5.54
N GLU A 24 -22.44 -15.30 -4.66
CA GLU A 24 -22.84 -15.31 -3.23
C GLU A 24 -22.16 -16.39 -2.39
N ARG A 25 -21.12 -17.04 -2.91
CA ARG A 25 -20.34 -18.06 -2.18
C ARG A 25 -19.26 -17.43 -1.31
N ALA A 26 -18.94 -18.14 -0.23
CA ALA A 26 -17.82 -17.77 0.64
C ALA A 26 -16.48 -17.85 -0.12
N ARG A 27 -15.58 -16.90 0.16
CA ARG A 27 -14.29 -16.77 -0.54
C ARG A 27 -13.29 -17.86 -0.16
N TYR A 28 -12.29 -18.05 -1.00
CA TYR A 28 -11.11 -18.86 -0.70
C TYR A 28 -10.30 -18.21 0.44
N LYS A 29 -10.16 -18.93 1.56
CA LYS A 29 -9.55 -18.46 2.83
C LYS A 29 -10.29 -17.25 3.42
N LYS A 30 -10.78 -17.36 4.65
CA LYS A 30 -11.87 -16.48 5.15
C LYS A 30 -11.47 -15.03 5.48
N THR A 31 -10.22 -14.60 5.29
CA THR A 31 -9.75 -13.31 5.80
C THR A 31 -8.60 -12.70 4.99
N GLY A 32 -8.56 -11.36 4.95
CA GLY A 32 -7.41 -10.59 4.46
C GLY A 32 -7.46 -10.14 3.00
N LEU A 33 -6.50 -9.30 2.63
CA LEU A 33 -6.33 -8.76 1.28
C LEU A 33 -6.04 -9.86 0.26
N THR A 34 -5.16 -10.81 0.60
CA THR A 34 -4.82 -11.95 -0.28
C THR A 34 -6.03 -12.82 -0.59
N ALA A 35 -6.97 -13.03 0.33
CA ALA A 35 -8.19 -13.78 0.03
C ALA A 35 -9.12 -13.05 -0.94
N SER A 36 -9.06 -11.72 -0.97
CA SER A 36 -9.98 -10.89 -1.76
C SER A 36 -9.69 -10.88 -3.26
N ILE A 37 -8.54 -11.37 -3.69
CA ILE A 37 -8.17 -11.44 -5.12
C ILE A 37 -8.53 -12.78 -5.76
N TYR A 38 -8.93 -13.78 -4.98
CA TYR A 38 -9.31 -15.11 -5.46
C TYR A 38 -10.81 -15.33 -5.37
N LEU A 39 -11.36 -16.06 -6.35
CA LEU A 39 -12.71 -16.60 -6.26
C LEU A 39 -12.78 -17.72 -5.21
N SER A 40 -14.00 -18.05 -4.78
CA SER A 40 -14.31 -19.26 -4.00
C SER A 40 -13.69 -20.53 -4.63
N GLU A 41 -13.27 -21.49 -3.79
CA GLU A 41 -12.81 -22.83 -4.25
C GLU A 41 -13.86 -23.53 -5.11
N LYS A 42 -15.14 -23.42 -4.73
CA LYS A 42 -16.28 -23.93 -5.50
C LYS A 42 -16.46 -23.28 -6.89
N LEU A 43 -15.69 -22.26 -7.21
CA LEU A 43 -15.62 -21.60 -8.52
C LEU A 43 -14.24 -21.77 -9.18
N GLY A 44 -13.44 -22.72 -8.68
CA GLY A 44 -12.11 -23.03 -9.19
C GLY A 44 -10.98 -22.21 -8.56
N GLY A 45 -11.25 -21.37 -7.56
CA GLY A 45 -10.19 -20.66 -6.82
C GLY A 45 -9.35 -19.71 -7.67
N LYS A 46 -9.84 -19.30 -8.85
CA LYS A 46 -9.09 -18.50 -9.82
C LYS A 46 -8.77 -17.11 -9.26
N GLN A 47 -7.55 -16.64 -9.51
CA GLN A 47 -7.18 -15.25 -9.27
C GLN A 47 -7.90 -14.33 -10.27
N VAL A 48 -8.66 -13.38 -9.75
CA VAL A 48 -9.39 -12.37 -10.52
C VAL A 48 -8.95 -10.95 -10.18
N GLY A 49 -8.34 -10.76 -9.01
CA GLY A 49 -7.78 -9.49 -8.59
C GLY A 49 -6.26 -9.48 -8.61
N THR A 50 -5.71 -8.29 -8.40
CA THR A 50 -4.28 -8.09 -8.23
C THR A 50 -4.04 -7.50 -6.85
N LEU A 51 -3.10 -8.08 -6.12
CA LEU A 51 -2.54 -7.47 -4.91
C LEU A 51 -1.25 -6.77 -5.32
N PHE A 52 -1.08 -5.53 -4.88
CA PHE A 52 0.14 -4.77 -5.12
C PHE A 52 0.64 -4.15 -3.83
N HIS A 53 1.96 -4.00 -3.74
CA HIS A 53 2.65 -3.27 -2.69
C HIS A 53 3.10 -1.93 -3.26
N SER A 54 2.95 -0.87 -2.48
CA SER A 54 3.41 0.46 -2.84
C SER A 54 4.51 0.90 -1.90
N ILE A 55 5.58 1.48 -2.45
CA ILE A 55 6.58 2.25 -1.71
C ILE A 55 6.51 3.68 -2.20
N ALA A 56 6.11 4.59 -1.33
CA ALA A 56 5.87 5.98 -1.69
C ALA A 56 6.67 6.93 -0.80
N ILE A 57 7.45 7.80 -1.43
CA ILE A 57 8.19 8.86 -0.74
C ILE A 57 7.29 10.10 -0.63
N LYS A 58 7.22 10.72 0.55
CA LYS A 58 6.47 11.97 0.71
C LYS A 58 6.97 13.05 -0.25
N ASN A 59 6.06 13.65 -1.01
CA ASN A 59 6.37 14.65 -2.06
C ASN A 59 7.38 14.14 -3.11
N GLY A 60 7.52 12.82 -3.24
CA GLY A 60 8.49 12.18 -4.10
C GLY A 60 7.86 11.10 -4.97
N PRO A 61 8.70 10.24 -5.57
CA PRO A 61 8.22 9.16 -6.41
C PRO A 61 7.47 8.11 -5.61
N ALA A 62 6.64 7.34 -6.31
CA ALA A 62 6.02 6.14 -5.77
C ALA A 62 6.21 4.98 -6.75
N PHE A 63 6.50 3.81 -6.19
CA PHE A 63 6.70 2.57 -6.91
C PHE A 63 5.62 1.58 -6.51
N PHE A 64 5.17 0.79 -7.47
CA PHE A 64 4.12 -0.19 -7.29
C PHE A 64 4.59 -1.53 -7.83
N THR A 65 4.46 -2.57 -7.02
CA THR A 65 4.90 -3.92 -7.38
C THR A 65 3.77 -4.89 -7.11
N SER A 66 3.44 -5.70 -8.10
CA SER A 66 2.51 -6.81 -7.99
C SER A 66 3.10 -7.88 -7.08
N ILE A 67 2.33 -8.31 -6.08
CA ILE A 67 2.77 -9.28 -5.08
C ILE A 67 1.76 -10.41 -4.96
N SER A 68 2.24 -11.61 -4.64
CA SER A 68 1.38 -12.77 -4.45
C SER A 68 0.65 -12.74 -3.10
N ASN A 69 1.27 -12.16 -2.07
CA ASN A 69 0.73 -12.10 -0.72
C ASN A 69 1.43 -11.03 0.14
N THR A 70 0.86 -10.71 1.31
CA THR A 70 1.38 -9.67 2.23
C THR A 70 2.28 -10.20 3.34
N LYS A 71 2.88 -11.39 3.21
CA LYS A 71 3.74 -11.98 4.24
C LYS A 71 5.16 -11.42 4.17
N ALA A 72 5.92 -11.69 5.24
CA ALA A 72 7.30 -11.23 5.41
C ALA A 72 8.26 -11.76 4.34
N ASP A 73 8.07 -13.00 3.89
CA ASP A 73 8.86 -13.63 2.84
C ASP A 73 8.75 -12.92 1.48
N THR A 74 7.64 -12.23 1.24
CA THR A 74 7.34 -11.59 -0.04
C THR A 74 7.68 -10.10 0.00
N ILE A 75 7.25 -9.40 1.06
CA ILE A 75 7.44 -7.94 1.18
C ILE A 75 8.84 -7.58 1.72
N GLY A 76 9.42 -8.44 2.56
CA GLY A 76 10.73 -8.17 3.18
C GLY A 76 11.85 -8.00 2.16
N PRO A 77 12.08 -8.97 1.26
CA PRO A 77 13.08 -8.86 0.21
C PRO A 77 12.88 -7.63 -0.67
N LEU A 78 11.63 -7.37 -1.07
CA LEU A 78 11.25 -6.23 -1.90
C LEU A 78 11.65 -4.89 -1.27
N LEU A 79 11.35 -4.70 0.02
CA LEU A 79 11.71 -3.46 0.72
C LEU A 79 13.22 -3.32 0.90
N VAL A 80 13.94 -4.41 1.18
CA VAL A 80 15.40 -4.40 1.37
C VAL A 80 16.14 -4.11 0.08
N GLU A 81 15.64 -4.60 -1.05
CA GLU A 81 16.20 -4.32 -2.37
C GLU A 81 16.07 -2.84 -2.75
N GLN A 82 14.95 -2.22 -2.38
CA GLN A 82 14.60 -0.88 -2.84
C GLN A 82 14.95 0.24 -1.85
N LEU A 83 15.14 -0.08 -0.57
CA LEU A 83 15.33 0.92 0.49
C LEU A 83 16.58 0.64 1.34
N PRO A 84 17.38 1.68 1.66
CA PRO A 84 18.42 1.58 2.67
C PRO A 84 17.84 1.25 4.06
N TYR A 85 18.55 0.47 4.87
CA TYR A 85 18.13 0.09 6.24
C TYR A 85 17.93 1.26 7.20
N SER A 86 18.56 2.42 6.93
CA SER A 86 18.43 3.64 7.73
C SER A 86 17.17 4.46 7.39
N THR A 87 16.39 4.05 6.40
CA THR A 87 15.21 4.79 5.93
C THR A 87 14.14 4.91 7.01
N PRO A 88 13.59 6.12 7.26
CA PRO A 88 12.39 6.28 8.07
C PRO A 88 11.18 5.71 7.33
N LEU A 89 10.90 4.43 7.58
CA LEU A 89 9.85 3.64 6.94
C LEU A 89 8.59 3.63 7.81
N PHE A 90 7.50 4.18 7.31
CA PHE A 90 6.19 4.15 7.95
C PHE A 90 5.30 3.16 7.22
N THR A 91 4.62 2.31 7.97
CA THR A 91 3.63 1.39 7.40
C THR A 91 2.32 1.51 8.16
N ASP A 92 1.29 0.89 7.60
CA ASP A 92 0.11 0.60 8.38
C ASP A 92 0.35 -0.53 9.41
N GLU A 93 -0.69 -0.93 10.14
CA GLU A 93 -0.64 -2.11 11.01
C GLU A 93 -0.47 -3.39 10.18
N GLY A 94 0.28 -4.39 10.68
CA GLY A 94 0.40 -5.71 10.04
C GLY A 94 1.82 -6.13 9.66
N TYR A 95 2.82 -5.27 9.87
CA TYR A 95 4.23 -5.57 9.57
C TYR A 95 5.15 -5.50 10.81
N PRO A 96 4.86 -6.22 11.91
CA PRO A 96 5.65 -6.13 13.14
C PRO A 96 7.11 -6.60 12.94
N TRP A 97 7.35 -7.51 12.00
CA TRP A 97 8.66 -8.05 11.66
C TRP A 97 9.59 -7.03 11.00
N LEU A 98 9.05 -5.94 10.42
CA LEU A 98 9.88 -4.92 9.76
C LEU A 98 10.79 -4.17 10.72
N PHE A 99 10.41 -4.06 12.01
CA PHE A 99 11.25 -3.41 13.01
C PHE A 99 12.59 -4.13 13.21
N GLY A 100 12.64 -5.45 12.99
CA GLY A 100 13.89 -6.22 13.05
C GLY A 100 14.84 -5.95 11.88
N VAL A 101 14.32 -5.46 10.76
CA VAL A 101 15.07 -5.16 9.52
C VAL A 101 15.40 -3.67 9.43
N PHE A 102 14.39 -2.81 9.60
CA PHE A 102 14.49 -1.36 9.56
C PHE A 102 14.31 -0.81 10.97
N LYS A 103 15.40 -0.44 11.64
CA LYS A 103 15.36 0.10 13.02
C LYS A 103 14.52 1.40 13.15
N ASN A 104 14.43 2.14 12.05
CA ASN A 104 13.65 3.37 11.94
C ASN A 104 12.20 3.13 11.51
N HIS A 105 11.78 1.86 11.40
CA HIS A 105 10.39 1.51 11.08
C HIS A 105 9.43 1.97 12.17
N ARG A 106 8.29 2.52 11.75
CA ARG A 106 7.16 2.84 12.62
C ARG A 106 5.87 2.37 11.95
N SER A 107 4.94 1.85 12.73
CA SER A 107 3.62 1.45 12.23
C SER A 107 2.49 2.18 12.94
N VAL A 108 1.41 2.42 12.21
CA VAL A 108 0.16 2.88 12.81
C VAL A 108 -0.47 1.73 13.61
N ASN A 109 -0.95 2.01 14.81
CA ASN A 109 -1.66 1.05 15.64
C ASN A 109 -3.18 1.29 15.55
N HIS A 110 -3.92 0.47 14.79
CA HIS A 110 -5.39 0.63 14.66
C HIS A 110 -6.17 0.12 15.85
N ASN A 111 -5.53 -0.61 16.75
CA ASN A 111 -6.14 -1.15 17.95
C ASN A 111 -5.90 -0.26 19.18
N ALA A 112 -5.22 0.87 19.02
CA ALA A 112 -5.00 1.85 20.08
C ALA A 112 -6.32 2.36 20.67
N LYS A 113 -6.53 2.06 21.95
CA LYS A 113 -7.68 2.53 22.72
C LYS A 113 -7.46 3.94 23.25
N SER A 114 -8.55 4.65 23.51
CA SER A 114 -8.47 5.91 24.26
C SER A 114 -7.86 5.67 25.64
N LYS A 115 -7.00 6.59 26.08
CA LYS A 115 -6.48 6.61 27.45
C LYS A 115 -7.52 7.13 28.45
N ASP A 116 -8.52 7.87 27.97
CA ASP A 116 -9.60 8.39 28.81
C ASP A 116 -10.59 7.27 29.18
N ALA A 117 -10.83 7.11 30.48
CA ALA A 117 -11.73 6.10 31.04
C ALA A 117 -13.18 6.24 30.52
N ARG A 118 -13.63 7.45 30.18
CA ARG A 118 -14.96 7.73 29.62
C ARG A 118 -15.13 7.17 28.21
N TYR A 119 -14.03 7.02 27.47
CA TYR A 119 -14.02 6.66 26.07
C TYR A 119 -13.27 5.35 25.80
N LYS A 120 -13.25 4.40 26.76
CA LYS A 120 -12.53 3.11 26.65
C LYS A 120 -12.86 2.30 25.39
N LEU A 121 -14.09 2.41 24.89
CA LEU A 121 -14.51 1.74 23.65
C LEU A 121 -14.11 2.50 22.39
N ALA A 122 -13.89 3.82 22.49
CA ALA A 122 -13.45 4.64 21.40
C ALA A 122 -12.01 4.28 21.00
N LYS A 123 -11.80 4.17 19.69
CA LYS A 123 -10.47 3.93 19.14
C LYS A 123 -9.80 5.27 18.93
N ASN A 124 -8.66 5.47 19.58
CA ASN A 124 -7.91 6.72 19.45
C ASN A 124 -6.88 6.57 18.32
N ARG A 125 -7.42 6.41 17.11
CA ARG A 125 -6.66 6.25 15.86
C ARG A 125 -6.33 7.62 15.32
N TRP A 126 -5.15 8.13 15.66
CA TRP A 126 -4.61 9.32 15.02
C TRP A 126 -3.10 9.22 14.96
N CYS A 127 -2.53 9.96 14.02
CA CYS A 127 -1.10 10.10 13.79
C CYS A 127 -0.38 10.51 15.08
N ARG A 128 0.17 9.54 15.80
CA ARG A 128 1.04 9.80 16.96
C ARG A 128 2.45 10.03 16.48
N GLU A 129 3.11 11.04 17.02
CA GLU A 129 4.53 11.35 16.73
C GLU A 129 4.83 11.61 15.24
N GLY A 130 3.82 12.01 14.46
CA GLY A 130 3.98 12.23 13.02
C GLY A 130 3.99 10.95 12.17
N VAL A 131 3.76 9.77 12.77
CA VAL A 131 3.68 8.49 12.07
C VAL A 131 2.29 8.31 11.45
N HIS A 132 2.23 8.16 10.13
CA HIS A 132 1.00 7.87 9.40
C HIS A 132 1.29 7.20 8.05
N ASN A 133 0.27 6.59 7.45
CA ASN A 133 0.38 5.92 6.15
C ASN A 133 -0.31 6.67 4.98
N GLN A 134 -0.77 7.91 5.21
CA GLN A 134 -1.53 8.70 4.23
C GLN A 134 -0.86 8.85 2.85
N VAL A 135 0.47 8.83 2.76
CA VAL A 135 1.17 8.94 1.47
C VAL A 135 0.91 7.69 0.63
N ALA A 136 0.95 6.49 1.22
CA ALA A 136 0.60 5.26 0.51
C ALA A 136 -0.91 5.24 0.16
N GLU A 137 -1.79 5.56 1.11
CA GLU A 137 -3.24 5.59 0.89
C GLU A 137 -3.66 6.53 -0.24
N GLY A 138 -3.08 7.74 -0.28
CA GLY A 138 -3.33 8.71 -1.35
C GLY A 138 -2.91 8.18 -2.71
N ASN A 139 -1.78 7.46 -2.77
CA ASN A 139 -1.32 6.81 -3.98
C ASN A 139 -2.19 5.62 -4.38
N HIS A 140 -2.66 4.82 -3.44
CA HIS A 140 -3.61 3.73 -3.72
C HIS A 140 -4.90 4.25 -4.34
N ARG A 141 -5.41 5.39 -3.86
CA ARG A 141 -6.58 6.04 -4.45
C ARG A 141 -6.33 6.44 -5.90
N LEU A 142 -5.16 7.01 -6.20
CA LEU A 142 -4.78 7.37 -7.57
C LEU A 142 -4.67 6.15 -8.47
N VAL A 143 -3.99 5.09 -8.03
CA VAL A 143 -3.86 3.83 -8.78
C VAL A 143 -5.25 3.24 -9.04
N LYS A 144 -6.09 3.10 -8.01
CA LYS A 144 -7.45 2.55 -8.17
C LYS A 144 -8.32 3.37 -9.12
N ALA A 145 -8.22 4.70 -9.08
CA ALA A 145 -8.96 5.57 -9.99
C ALA A 145 -8.48 5.40 -11.44
N ALA A 146 -7.16 5.40 -11.67
CA ALA A 146 -6.59 5.20 -13.01
C ALA A 146 -6.95 3.83 -13.58
N PHE A 147 -6.81 2.77 -12.78
CA PHE A 147 -7.16 1.40 -13.18
C PHE A 147 -8.67 1.20 -13.38
N SER A 148 -9.50 1.96 -12.67
CA SER A 148 -10.94 2.00 -12.97
C SER A 148 -11.22 2.63 -14.34
N ALA A 149 -10.41 3.58 -14.81
CA ALA A 149 -10.54 4.18 -16.12
C ALA A 149 -10.02 3.28 -17.25
N TYR A 150 -8.94 2.50 -17.00
CA TYR A 150 -8.44 1.51 -17.95
C TYR A 150 -9.39 0.31 -18.16
N GLY A 151 -10.31 0.07 -17.23
CA GLY A 151 -11.18 -1.10 -17.25
C GLY A 151 -10.53 -2.30 -16.54
N TYR A 152 -11.05 -3.51 -16.72
CA TYR A 152 -10.50 -4.69 -16.04
C TYR A 152 -9.16 -5.12 -16.64
N ILE A 153 -8.12 -5.19 -15.81
CA ILE A 153 -6.81 -5.70 -16.20
C ILE A 153 -6.63 -7.12 -15.66
N ARG A 154 -6.17 -7.99 -16.54
CA ARG A 154 -5.82 -9.37 -16.24
C ARG A 154 -4.65 -9.43 -15.23
N PRO A 155 -4.78 -10.18 -14.11
CA PRO A 155 -3.74 -10.24 -13.09
C PRO A 155 -2.36 -10.64 -13.60
N GLU A 156 -2.29 -11.43 -14.67
CA GLU A 156 -1.05 -11.89 -15.29
C GLU A 156 -0.19 -10.73 -15.84
N PHE A 157 -0.82 -9.65 -16.30
CA PHE A 157 -0.13 -8.46 -16.82
C PHE A 157 -0.02 -7.34 -15.80
N SER A 158 -0.43 -7.58 -14.56
CA SER A 158 -0.56 -6.52 -13.55
C SER A 158 0.73 -5.73 -13.30
N GLN A 159 1.88 -6.40 -13.27
CA GLN A 159 3.17 -5.73 -13.06
C GLN A 159 3.47 -4.71 -14.17
N LEU A 160 3.22 -5.07 -15.43
CA LEU A 160 3.44 -4.19 -16.59
C LEU A 160 2.67 -2.87 -16.46
N TYR A 161 1.38 -2.95 -16.12
CA TYR A 161 0.54 -1.76 -15.95
C TYR A 161 0.92 -0.94 -14.70
N LEU A 162 1.35 -1.60 -13.63
CA LEU A 162 1.83 -0.92 -12.42
C LEU A 162 3.15 -0.18 -12.67
N ASP A 163 4.04 -0.76 -13.47
CA ASP A 163 5.31 -0.13 -13.88
C ASP A 163 5.07 1.07 -14.79
N GLU A 164 4.17 0.93 -15.77
CA GLU A 164 3.76 2.05 -16.62
C GLU A 164 3.19 3.21 -15.78
N PHE A 165 2.27 2.90 -14.86
CA PHE A 165 1.68 3.91 -13.98
C PHE A 165 2.71 4.56 -13.05
N SER A 166 3.62 3.76 -12.47
CA SER A 166 4.74 4.22 -11.66
C SER A 166 5.63 5.18 -12.46
N PHE A 167 5.99 4.83 -13.69
CA PHE A 167 6.80 5.65 -14.58
C PHE A 167 6.13 7.00 -14.85
N LEU A 168 4.90 7.01 -15.35
CA LEU A 168 4.16 8.23 -15.69
C LEU A 168 4.02 9.17 -14.49
N LYS A 169 3.70 8.59 -13.32
CA LYS A 169 3.62 9.34 -12.07
C LYS A 169 4.95 9.98 -11.71
N ASN A 170 6.02 9.21 -11.75
CA ASN A 170 7.34 9.66 -11.32
C ASN A 170 7.91 10.72 -12.26
N THR A 171 7.69 10.60 -13.58
CA THR A 171 8.00 11.66 -14.55
C THR A 171 7.27 12.96 -14.22
N THR A 172 5.98 12.87 -13.88
CA THR A 172 5.18 14.04 -13.51
C THR A 172 5.72 14.69 -12.23
N THR A 173 6.04 13.90 -11.21
CA THR A 173 6.62 14.39 -9.95
C THR A 173 7.98 15.07 -10.18
N GLN A 174 8.85 14.49 -11.01
CA GLN A 174 10.14 15.06 -11.35
C GLN A 174 9.99 16.41 -12.06
N ARG A 175 9.10 16.50 -13.05
CA ARG A 175 8.79 17.77 -13.75
C ARG A 175 8.37 18.86 -12.76
N VAL A 176 7.42 18.56 -11.87
CA VAL A 176 6.97 19.53 -10.85
C VAL A 176 8.10 19.95 -9.92
N THR A 177 9.00 19.03 -9.56
CA THR A 177 10.16 19.32 -8.71
C THR A 177 11.13 20.27 -9.40
N LEU A 178 11.44 20.04 -10.68
CA LEU A 178 12.31 20.89 -11.48
C LEU A 178 11.75 22.31 -11.65
N TYR A 179 10.45 22.45 -11.95
CA TYR A 179 9.82 23.76 -12.04
C TYR A 179 9.83 24.51 -10.70
N ARG A 180 9.61 23.79 -9.59
CA ARG A 180 9.68 24.40 -8.24
C ARG A 180 11.07 24.89 -7.88
N SER A 181 12.14 24.23 -8.33
CA SER A 181 13.50 24.73 -8.11
C SER A 181 13.79 26.00 -8.92
N GLN A 182 13.25 26.11 -10.13
CA GLN A 182 13.45 27.28 -11.00
C GLN A 182 12.68 28.52 -10.54
N LEU A 183 11.54 28.35 -9.85
CA LEU A 183 10.75 29.47 -9.31
C LEU A 183 11.22 29.95 -7.92
N ARG A 184 12.22 29.29 -7.34
CA ARG A 184 12.79 29.64 -6.02
C ARG A 184 14.15 30.36 -6.12
N THR A 185 14.64 30.57 -7.34
CA THR A 185 15.70 31.52 -7.70
C THR A 185 15.08 32.82 -8.14
#